data_AF-A0A5N5FUC7-F1
#
_entry.id   AF-A0A5N5FUC7-F1
#
_cell.length_a   1.000
_cell.length_b   1.000
_cell.length_c   1.000
_cell.angle_alpha   90.00
_cell.angle_beta   90.00
_cell.angle_gamma   90.00
#
_symmetry.space_group_name_H-M   'P 1'
#
loop_
_entity.id
_entity.type
_entity.pdbx_description
1 polymer ?
#
loop_
_entity_poly.entity_id
_entity_poly.type
_entity_poly.pdbx_seq_one_letter_code
_entity_poly.pdbx_strand_id
1 'polypeptide(L)'
;MESSDGPELPSQVTCFEILPRLPSKSLMRFRCVNLGCNKHTHLLLTASDKTTKQQHFFSLQINQQGSRTPAAHLLTLQTPPTENERLYTAQCMNGLACLYLSNTSAPKQTDPNHPVRIFNPCTRESISLPHTSPASCTAHVTHHFGYSPLTNEYKVLQVQKLIPAVGDVHFMFKVFKMGASLWRHIEVDLNDISFDPLNFPLHRRSVCVNGAIHWMHGTHNPIVVFNNEDEKFRVIPLPEDYTCFTHLISYPVGNIVGVGGYLGLIESRYAVPFYTIHTDELLLQSSGLSRQNPACMKVILYNMKNESLRRSDIVFPDKWAYLTRTRFKLLTSYEESIEPLIR
;
A
#
# COMPACT_ATOMS: atom_id res chain seq x y z
N MET A 1 32.87 39.50 -1.57
CA MET A 1 31.59 38.87 -1.21
C MET A 1 31.92 37.76 -0.25
N GLU A 2 31.82 38.05 1.04
CA GLU A 2 32.01 37.06 2.11
C GLU A 2 30.75 36.18 2.21
N SER A 3 30.95 34.87 2.25
CA SER A 3 29.93 33.86 2.51
C SER A 3 29.67 33.78 4.01
N SER A 4 28.48 34.15 4.45
CA SER A 4 28.03 33.96 5.83
C SER A 4 27.53 32.52 6.04
N ASP A 5 28.44 31.57 6.25
CA ASP A 5 28.08 30.28 6.84
C ASP A 5 28.07 30.45 8.36
N GLY A 6 26.88 30.38 8.97
CA GLY A 6 26.73 30.28 10.42
C GLY A 6 27.26 28.94 10.93
N PRO A 7 27.61 28.82 12.22
CA PRO A 7 28.16 27.59 12.77
C PRO A 7 27.08 26.50 12.85
N GLU A 8 27.15 25.50 11.97
CA GLU A 8 26.37 24.27 12.08
C GLU A 8 27.02 23.31 13.10
N LEU A 9 26.22 22.83 14.05
CA LEU A 9 26.63 21.82 15.02
C LEU A 9 26.82 20.46 14.32
N PRO A 10 27.89 19.70 14.63
CA PRO A 10 28.13 18.39 14.02
C PRO A 10 26.96 17.43 14.25
N SER A 11 26.48 16.80 13.18
CA SER A 11 25.32 15.89 13.18
C SER A 11 25.39 14.76 14.22
N GLN A 12 26.60 14.33 14.57
CA GLN A 12 26.83 13.33 15.62
C GLN A 12 26.45 13.83 17.02
N VAL A 13 26.77 15.08 17.37
CA VAL A 13 26.44 15.66 18.68
C VAL A 13 24.93 15.82 18.83
N THR A 14 24.26 16.25 17.76
CA THR A 14 22.80 16.39 17.73
C THR A 14 22.10 15.04 17.91
N CYS A 15 22.50 14.01 17.15
CA CYS A 15 21.84 12.70 17.15
C CYS A 15 22.08 11.87 18.41
N PHE A 16 23.28 11.90 18.98
CA PHE A 16 23.68 11.00 20.06
C PHE A 16 23.63 11.63 21.46
N GLU A 17 23.71 12.95 21.58
CA GLU A 17 23.77 13.60 22.90
C GLU A 17 22.52 14.43 23.21
N ILE A 18 21.95 15.11 22.22
CA ILE A 18 20.85 16.06 22.42
C ILE A 18 19.49 15.37 22.24
N LEU A 19 19.27 14.67 21.12
CA LEU A 19 17.98 14.05 20.82
C LEU A 19 17.54 13.00 21.87
N PRO A 20 18.39 12.13 22.44
CA PRO A 20 17.97 11.17 23.45
C PRO A 20 17.50 11.78 24.78
N ARG A 21 17.83 13.06 25.03
CA ARG A 21 17.51 13.78 26.27
C ARG A 21 16.24 14.61 26.17
N LEU A 22 15.58 14.64 25.01
CA LEU A 22 14.37 15.41 24.80
C LEU A 22 13.10 14.55 24.98
N PRO A 23 11.99 15.15 25.46
CA PRO A 23 10.69 14.48 25.52
C PRO A 23 10.23 14.01 24.14
N SER A 24 9.57 12.85 24.08
CA SER A 24 9.15 12.19 22.83
C SER A 24 8.32 13.10 21.90
N LYS A 25 7.44 13.94 22.44
CA LYS A 25 6.65 14.91 21.64
C LYS A 25 7.52 16.01 21.01
N SER A 26 8.59 16.43 21.67
CA SER A 26 9.55 17.41 21.14
C SER A 26 10.49 16.78 20.11
N LEU A 27 10.91 15.53 20.33
CA LEU A 27 11.66 14.74 19.35
C LEU A 27 10.96 14.64 18.00
N MET A 28 9.64 14.45 18.00
CA MET A 28 8.82 14.39 16.79
C MET A 28 8.77 15.72 16.03
N ARG A 29 8.78 16.87 16.74
CA ARG A 29 8.83 18.20 16.11
C ARG A 29 10.23 18.53 15.59
N PHE A 30 11.29 18.21 16.34
CA PHE A 30 12.66 18.63 15.98
C PHE A 30 13.38 17.66 15.04
N ARG A 31 12.98 16.38 14.93
CA ARG A 31 13.48 15.47 13.88
C ARG A 31 13.12 15.94 12.46
N CYS A 32 12.01 16.68 12.32
CA CYS A 32 11.58 17.23 11.03
C CYS A 32 12.23 18.58 10.68
N VAL A 33 12.89 19.24 11.63
CA VAL A 33 13.34 20.64 11.45
C VAL A 33 14.85 20.76 11.24
N ASN A 34 15.66 19.78 11.64
CA ASN A 34 17.13 19.85 11.53
C ASN A 34 17.79 18.76 10.66
N LEU A 35 16.99 17.99 9.93
CA LEU A 35 17.42 17.40 8.68
C LEU A 35 16.74 18.27 7.63
N GLY A 36 17.50 18.96 6.78
CA GLY A 36 16.95 19.44 5.51
C GLY A 36 16.33 18.22 4.84
N CYS A 37 15.01 18.07 4.99
CA CYS A 37 14.32 16.83 4.69
C CYS A 37 14.20 16.80 3.17
N ASN A 38 15.28 16.40 2.51
CA ASN A 38 15.17 15.76 1.20
C ASN A 38 14.30 14.54 1.46
N LYS A 39 12.98 14.72 1.28
CA LYS A 39 11.99 13.64 1.36
C LYS A 39 12.32 12.65 0.27
N HIS A 40 13.24 11.74 0.56
CA HIS A 40 13.55 10.69 -0.38
C HIS A 40 12.32 9.81 -0.48
N THR A 41 11.83 9.62 -1.70
CA THR A 41 10.75 8.68 -1.93
C THR A 41 11.35 7.32 -2.22
N HIS A 42 10.82 6.31 -1.53
CA HIS A 42 11.25 4.94 -1.67
C HIS A 42 10.18 4.12 -2.37
N LEU A 43 10.61 3.15 -3.16
CA LEU A 43 9.77 2.10 -3.70
C LEU A 43 9.82 0.88 -2.78
N LEU A 44 8.64 0.35 -2.46
CA LEU A 44 8.50 -0.93 -1.79
C LEU A 44 8.32 -2.03 -2.84
N LEU A 45 9.38 -2.82 -3.03
CA LEU A 45 9.44 -3.92 -3.97
C LEU A 45 9.27 -5.24 -3.23
N THR A 46 8.78 -6.26 -3.94
CA THR A 46 8.74 -7.62 -3.42
C THR A 46 9.23 -8.63 -4.44
N ALA A 47 9.82 -9.71 -3.93
CA ALA A 47 10.33 -10.82 -4.71
C ALA A 47 9.87 -12.12 -4.05
N SER A 48 9.17 -12.98 -4.80
CA SER A 48 8.73 -14.29 -4.30
C SER A 48 9.69 -15.38 -4.76
N ASP A 49 10.20 -16.17 -3.81
CA ASP A 49 10.92 -17.42 -4.06
C ASP A 49 10.01 -18.61 -3.81
N LYS A 50 9.64 -19.28 -4.91
CA LYS A 50 8.75 -20.45 -4.90
C LYS A 50 9.39 -21.68 -4.25
N THR A 51 10.72 -21.78 -4.30
CA THR A 51 11.44 -22.96 -3.79
C THR A 51 11.42 -22.97 -2.28
N THR A 52 11.71 -21.82 -1.67
CA THR A 52 11.72 -21.65 -0.21
C THR A 52 10.34 -21.27 0.35
N LYS A 53 9.36 -20.96 -0.50
CA LYS A 53 8.04 -20.43 -0.14
C LYS A 53 8.13 -19.14 0.65
N GLN A 54 9.09 -18.29 0.29
CA GLN A 54 9.34 -17.02 0.96
C GLN A 54 9.04 -15.85 0.03
N GLN A 55 8.61 -14.75 0.65
CA GLN A 55 8.45 -13.47 -0.01
C GLN A 55 9.31 -12.44 0.68
N HIS A 56 10.22 -11.84 -0.10
CA HIS A 56 11.17 -10.84 0.36
C HIS A 56 10.68 -9.46 -0.03
N PHE A 57 10.93 -8.48 0.83
CA PHE A 57 10.58 -7.09 0.61
C PHE A 57 11.84 -6.24 0.59
N PHE A 58 11.86 -5.25 -0.31
CA PHE A 58 12.99 -4.38 -0.51
C PHE A 58 12.54 -2.93 -0.57
N SER A 59 13.40 -2.03 -0.08
CA SER A 59 13.29 -0.60 -0.28
C SER A 59 14.27 -0.16 -1.36
N LEU A 60 13.83 0.70 -2.25
CA LEU A 60 14.69 1.37 -3.22
C LEU A 60 14.45 2.87 -3.17
N GLN A 61 15.49 3.63 -2.88
CA GLN A 61 15.47 5.09 -2.94
C GLN A 61 15.43 5.57 -4.40
N ILE A 62 14.51 6.47 -4.75
CA ILE A 62 14.52 7.13 -6.05
C ILE A 62 15.21 8.49 -5.91
N ASN A 63 16.41 8.60 -6.45
CA ASN A 63 17.09 9.89 -6.57
C ASN A 63 16.73 10.55 -7.92
N GLN A 64 16.60 11.88 -7.93
CA GLN A 64 16.31 12.66 -9.15
C GLN A 64 17.42 12.53 -10.21
N GLN A 65 18.63 12.12 -9.81
CA GLN A 65 19.84 12.08 -10.64
C GLN A 65 20.08 10.73 -11.37
N GLY A 66 19.15 9.76 -11.31
CA GLY A 66 19.27 8.52 -12.08
C GLY A 66 20.40 7.58 -11.64
N SER A 67 20.94 7.76 -10.42
CA SER A 67 21.97 6.89 -9.85
C SER A 67 21.45 5.48 -9.57
N ARG A 68 22.31 4.46 -9.77
CA ARG A 68 22.04 3.06 -9.44
C ARG A 68 22.15 2.84 -7.94
N THR A 69 21.09 3.11 -7.20
CA THR A 69 21.03 2.72 -5.78
C THR A 69 20.67 1.23 -5.67
N PRO A 70 21.42 0.41 -4.93
CA PRO A 70 21.04 -0.97 -4.69
C PRO A 70 19.79 -1.05 -3.81
N ALA A 71 18.88 -1.97 -4.13
CA ALA A 71 17.69 -2.20 -3.32
C ALA A 71 18.08 -2.79 -1.94
N ALA A 72 17.68 -2.13 -0.86
CA ALA A 72 17.92 -2.57 0.50
C ALA A 72 16.89 -3.63 0.90
N HIS A 73 17.34 -4.79 1.40
CA HIS A 73 16.44 -5.81 1.94
C HIS A 73 15.82 -5.34 3.26
N LEU A 74 14.50 -5.45 3.39
CA LEU A 74 13.74 -4.99 4.54
C LEU A 74 13.34 -6.16 5.45
N LEU A 75 12.62 -7.13 4.90
CA LEU A 75 12.09 -8.26 5.63
C LEU A 75 11.77 -9.45 4.72
N THR A 76 11.56 -10.61 5.33
CA THR A 76 11.12 -11.84 4.68
C THR A 76 9.89 -12.39 5.39
N LEU A 77 8.84 -12.76 4.63
CA LEU A 77 7.65 -13.44 5.14
C LEU A 77 7.54 -14.84 4.53
N GLN A 78 7.05 -15.79 5.31
CA GLN A 78 6.64 -17.09 4.78
C GLN A 78 5.31 -16.95 4.03
N THR A 79 5.19 -17.61 2.90
CA THR A 79 3.96 -17.68 2.10
C THR A 79 3.21 -18.98 2.42
N PRO A 80 1.85 -18.97 2.40
CA PRO A 80 1.07 -20.16 2.65
C PRO A 80 1.40 -21.32 1.68
N PRO A 81 1.42 -22.58 2.16
CA PRO A 81 1.67 -23.76 1.33
C PRO A 81 0.41 -24.18 0.56
N THR A 82 -0.18 -23.27 -0.23
CA THR A 82 -1.40 -23.53 -1.01
C THR A 82 -1.09 -23.70 -2.50
N GLU A 83 -1.91 -24.48 -3.22
CA GLU A 83 -1.77 -24.72 -4.67
C GLU A 83 -1.74 -23.42 -5.50
N ASN A 84 -2.51 -22.40 -5.08
CA ASN A 84 -2.57 -21.08 -5.73
C ASN A 84 -1.68 -20.02 -5.02
N GLU A 85 -0.46 -20.39 -4.60
CA GLU A 85 0.59 -19.54 -3.98
C GLU A 85 0.13 -18.10 -3.63
N ARG A 86 -0.37 -17.90 -2.41
CA ARG A 86 -0.85 -16.60 -1.96
C ARG A 86 0.32 -15.68 -1.65
N LEU A 87 0.42 -14.56 -2.36
CA LEU A 87 1.46 -13.56 -2.13
C LEU A 87 0.92 -12.41 -1.28
N TYR A 88 1.80 -11.83 -0.47
CA TYR A 88 1.53 -10.58 0.20
C TYR A 88 1.49 -9.42 -0.80
N THR A 89 0.56 -8.52 -0.56
CA THR A 89 0.48 -7.19 -1.15
C THR A 89 0.63 -6.15 -0.04
N ALA A 90 0.87 -4.89 -0.42
CA ALA A 90 1.00 -3.78 0.50
C ALA A 90 0.17 -2.58 0.06
N GLN A 91 -0.34 -1.84 1.03
CA GLN A 91 -0.79 -0.46 0.86
C GLN A 91 0.05 0.42 1.78
N CYS A 92 0.65 1.49 1.26
CA CYS A 92 1.43 2.41 2.05
C CYS A 92 0.68 3.73 2.26
N MET A 93 0.78 4.27 3.46
CA MET A 93 0.20 5.53 3.89
C MET A 93 1.16 6.18 4.86
N ASN A 94 1.59 7.42 4.56
CA ASN A 94 2.44 8.24 5.45
C ASN A 94 3.66 7.49 6.04
N GLY A 95 4.30 6.63 5.24
CA GLY A 95 5.48 5.86 5.63
C GLY A 95 5.20 4.54 6.36
N LEU A 96 3.94 4.21 6.69
CA LEU A 96 3.55 2.89 7.15
C LEU A 96 3.03 2.02 5.99
N ALA A 97 3.32 0.72 6.04
CA ALA A 97 2.88 -0.27 5.08
C ALA A 97 1.96 -1.30 5.73
N CYS A 98 0.74 -1.43 5.26
CA CYS A 98 -0.16 -2.52 5.63
C CYS A 98 0.07 -3.71 4.69
N LEU A 99 0.67 -4.78 5.21
CA LEU A 99 0.97 -6.03 4.50
C LEU A 99 -0.13 -7.06 4.76
N TYR A 100 -0.68 -7.64 3.68
CA TYR A 100 -1.74 -8.64 3.76
C TYR A 100 -1.68 -9.59 2.57
N LEU A 101 -2.14 -10.83 2.73
CA LEU A 101 -2.21 -11.79 1.62
C LEU A 101 -3.26 -11.37 0.60
N SER A 102 -2.93 -11.46 -0.70
CA SER A 102 -3.86 -11.19 -1.79
C SER A 102 -5.04 -12.16 -1.78
N ASN A 103 -6.23 -11.64 -2.12
CA ASN A 103 -7.50 -12.37 -2.14
C ASN A 103 -7.53 -13.45 -3.24
N THR A 104 -7.90 -14.68 -2.87
CA THR A 104 -8.32 -15.74 -3.82
C THR A 104 -9.51 -16.49 -3.23
N SER A 105 -10.44 -16.89 -4.10
CA SER A 105 -11.65 -17.63 -3.80
C SER A 105 -11.37 -18.97 -3.09
N ALA A 106 -11.79 -19.10 -1.82
CA ALA A 106 -12.02 -20.30 -0.98
C ALA A 106 -10.91 -21.40 -0.86
N PRO A 107 -10.96 -22.35 0.12
CA PRO A 107 -11.67 -22.43 1.39
C PRO A 107 -10.67 -22.74 2.52
N LYS A 108 -9.92 -21.76 3.02
CA LYS A 108 -9.20 -21.88 4.30
C LYS A 108 -8.88 -20.45 4.72
N GLN A 109 -9.72 -20.01 5.66
CA GLN A 109 -9.57 -19.03 6.73
C GLN A 109 -8.36 -18.07 6.62
N THR A 110 -8.51 -16.84 7.12
CA THR A 110 -7.37 -16.02 7.52
C THR A 110 -6.40 -16.93 8.28
N ASP A 111 -5.26 -17.24 7.68
CA ASP A 111 -4.34 -18.21 8.28
C ASP A 111 -3.76 -17.52 9.52
N PRO A 112 -3.96 -18.05 10.73
CA PRO A 112 -3.41 -17.43 11.94
C PRO A 112 -1.88 -17.30 11.87
N ASN A 113 -1.22 -18.11 11.04
CA ASN A 113 0.23 -18.01 10.79
C ASN A 113 0.62 -16.86 9.85
N HIS A 114 -0.35 -16.26 9.15
CA HIS A 114 -0.13 -15.20 8.16
C HIS A 114 -1.08 -14.01 8.42
N PRO A 115 -0.97 -13.34 9.59
CA PRO A 115 -1.82 -12.21 9.94
C PRO A 115 -1.57 -10.99 9.05
N VAL A 116 -2.51 -10.06 9.04
CA VAL A 116 -2.26 -8.70 8.52
C VAL A 116 -1.22 -8.03 9.40
N ARG A 117 -0.29 -7.30 8.78
CA ARG A 117 0.79 -6.62 9.50
C ARG A 117 0.84 -5.16 9.14
N ILE A 118 1.03 -4.29 10.13
CA ILE A 118 1.48 -2.92 9.89
C ILE A 118 2.99 -2.90 10.08
N PHE A 119 3.70 -2.49 9.05
CA PHE A 119 5.14 -2.51 8.95
C PHE A 119 5.64 -1.09 8.73
N ASN A 120 6.64 -0.66 9.50
CA ASN A 120 7.37 0.57 9.25
C ASN A 120 8.67 0.22 8.48
N PRO A 121 8.79 0.56 7.19
CA PRO A 121 10.00 0.29 6.40
C PRO A 121 11.26 0.98 6.90
N CYS A 122 11.14 2.15 7.54
CA CYS A 122 12.25 2.94 8.06
C CYS A 122 12.82 2.32 9.33
N THR A 123 11.97 1.92 10.28
CA THR A 123 12.43 1.29 11.53
C THR A 123 12.59 -0.22 11.43
N ARG A 124 12.04 -0.83 10.36
CA ARG A 124 11.93 -2.28 10.14
C ARG A 124 11.10 -3.00 11.20
N GLU A 125 10.34 -2.27 12.01
CA GLU A 125 9.46 -2.83 12.99
C GLU A 125 8.12 -3.20 12.36
N SER A 126 7.47 -4.22 12.91
CA SER A 126 6.11 -4.59 12.51
C SER A 126 5.26 -4.95 13.71
N ILE A 127 3.96 -4.70 13.57
CA ILE A 127 2.94 -5.24 14.45
C ILE A 127 2.04 -6.17 13.65
N SER A 128 1.65 -7.29 14.24
CA SER A 128 0.63 -8.17 13.67
C SER A 128 -0.73 -7.74 14.23
N LEU A 129 -1.71 -7.59 13.35
CA LEU A 129 -3.07 -7.31 13.76
C LEU A 129 -3.70 -8.57 14.38
N PRO A 130 -4.60 -8.40 15.38
CA PRO A 130 -5.27 -9.53 15.99
C PRO A 130 -6.00 -10.35 14.93
N HIS A 131 -5.93 -11.67 15.04
CA HIS A 131 -6.61 -12.56 14.12
C HIS A 131 -8.12 -12.48 14.35
N THR A 132 -8.86 -12.32 13.26
CA THR A 132 -10.31 -12.52 13.26
C THR A 132 -10.60 -13.91 12.74
N SER A 133 -11.13 -14.79 13.60
CA SER A 133 -11.75 -16.03 13.14
C SER A 133 -12.86 -15.66 12.15
N PRO A 134 -12.73 -16.01 10.86
CA PRO A 134 -13.77 -15.73 9.90
C PRO A 134 -14.95 -16.66 10.20
N ALA A 135 -16.18 -16.18 9.98
CA ALA A 135 -17.35 -17.04 10.12
C ALA A 135 -17.26 -18.23 9.15
N SER A 136 -17.87 -19.35 9.49
CA SER A 136 -17.78 -20.62 8.72
C SER A 136 -18.18 -20.49 7.24
N CYS A 137 -19.00 -19.50 6.90
CA CYS A 137 -19.46 -19.20 5.54
C CYS A 137 -18.65 -18.11 4.80
N THR A 138 -17.48 -17.70 5.31
CA THR A 138 -16.68 -16.63 4.67
C THR A 138 -16.02 -17.11 3.38
N ALA A 139 -16.43 -16.54 2.25
CA ALA A 139 -15.89 -16.85 0.93
C ALA A 139 -14.67 -15.99 0.55
N HIS A 140 -14.69 -14.70 0.93
CA HIS A 140 -13.62 -13.75 0.62
C HIS A 140 -13.37 -12.78 1.77
N VAL A 141 -12.11 -12.35 1.92
CA VAL A 141 -11.70 -11.31 2.87
C VAL A 141 -10.75 -10.33 2.17
N THR A 142 -10.99 -9.04 2.34
CA THR A 142 -10.10 -7.97 1.89
C THR A 142 -9.75 -7.04 3.02
N HIS A 143 -8.61 -6.34 2.87
CA HIS A 143 -8.12 -5.37 3.83
C HIS A 143 -7.78 -4.08 3.09
N HIS A 144 -8.13 -2.96 3.71
CA HIS A 144 -7.97 -1.64 3.14
C HIS A 144 -7.41 -0.69 4.21
N PHE A 145 -6.21 -0.16 3.97
CA PHE A 145 -5.51 0.70 4.90
C PHE A 145 -5.86 2.18 4.68
N GLY A 146 -6.16 2.88 5.76
CA GLY A 146 -6.62 4.26 5.76
C GLY A 146 -5.96 5.09 6.87
N TYR A 147 -5.87 6.40 6.63
CA TYR A 147 -5.46 7.41 7.60
C TYR A 147 -6.44 8.56 7.52
N SER A 148 -6.97 9.00 8.65
CA SER A 148 -7.70 10.26 8.73
C SER A 148 -6.78 11.37 9.23
N PRO A 149 -6.56 12.45 8.44
CA PRO A 149 -5.82 13.61 8.90
C PRO A 149 -6.57 14.41 9.98
N LEU A 150 -7.92 14.33 10.03
CA LEU A 150 -8.71 15.04 11.03
C LEU A 150 -8.61 14.40 12.42
N THR A 151 -8.65 13.08 12.50
CA THR A 151 -8.48 12.37 13.79
C THR A 151 -7.01 12.01 14.08
N ASN A 152 -6.13 12.10 13.09
CA ASN A 152 -4.75 11.65 13.13
C ASN A 152 -4.63 10.16 13.50
N GLU A 153 -5.48 9.33 12.89
CA GLU A 153 -5.59 7.90 13.20
C GLU A 153 -5.42 7.04 11.96
N TYR A 154 -4.68 5.95 12.14
CA TYR A 154 -4.63 4.84 11.18
C TYR A 154 -5.73 3.84 11.47
N LYS A 155 -6.42 3.43 10.41
CA LYS A 155 -7.46 2.40 10.45
C LYS A 155 -7.25 1.38 9.35
N VAL A 156 -7.63 0.13 9.61
CA VAL A 156 -7.71 -0.93 8.62
C VAL A 156 -9.15 -1.38 8.55
N LEU A 157 -9.79 -1.18 7.39
CA LEU A 157 -11.10 -1.74 7.08
C LEU A 157 -10.91 -3.16 6.55
N GLN A 158 -11.57 -4.13 7.17
CA GLN A 158 -11.71 -5.49 6.67
C GLN A 158 -13.13 -5.69 6.15
N VAL A 159 -13.25 -6.22 4.93
CA VAL A 159 -14.52 -6.57 4.32
C VAL A 159 -14.56 -8.08 4.09
N GLN A 160 -15.62 -8.73 4.59
CA GLN A 160 -15.85 -10.16 4.44
C GLN A 160 -17.10 -10.40 3.61
N LYS A 161 -16.99 -11.26 2.58
CA LYS A 161 -18.15 -11.77 1.84
C LYS A 161 -18.52 -13.15 2.36
N LEU A 162 -19.75 -13.28 2.79
CA LEU A 162 -20.29 -14.46 3.44
C LEU A 162 -21.30 -15.10 2.47
N ILE A 163 -21.06 -16.36 2.13
CA ILE A 163 -21.89 -17.15 1.22
C ILE A 163 -22.37 -18.37 2.01
N PRO A 164 -23.52 -18.28 2.69
CA PRO A 164 -24.07 -19.40 3.44
C PRO A 164 -24.57 -20.51 2.49
N ALA A 165 -24.68 -21.73 2.99
CA ALA A 165 -25.24 -22.86 2.22
C ALA A 165 -26.75 -22.68 1.94
N VAL A 166 -27.44 -21.95 2.82
CA VAL A 166 -28.86 -21.60 2.71
C VAL A 166 -29.00 -20.13 3.11
N GLY A 167 -29.71 -19.34 2.30
CA GLY A 167 -29.91 -17.91 2.51
C GLY A 167 -29.10 -17.02 1.57
N ASP A 168 -29.27 -15.71 1.72
CA ASP A 168 -28.65 -14.72 0.83
C ASP A 168 -27.19 -14.45 1.18
N VAL A 169 -26.44 -14.01 0.17
CA VAL A 169 -25.07 -13.52 0.35
C VAL A 169 -25.10 -12.22 1.15
N HIS A 170 -24.25 -12.12 2.15
CA HIS A 170 -24.14 -10.93 2.99
C HIS A 170 -22.70 -10.49 3.18
N PHE A 171 -22.54 -9.24 3.63
CA PHE A 171 -21.24 -8.63 3.88
C PHE A 171 -21.08 -8.31 5.36
N MET A 172 -19.85 -8.45 5.85
CA MET A 172 -19.49 -8.02 7.19
C MET A 172 -18.31 -7.07 7.11
N PHE A 173 -18.43 -5.95 7.82
CA PHE A 173 -17.43 -4.89 7.86
C PHE A 173 -16.84 -4.83 9.26
N LYS A 174 -15.52 -4.81 9.34
CA LYS A 174 -14.78 -4.66 10.59
C LYS A 174 -13.73 -3.59 10.43
N VAL A 175 -13.50 -2.81 11.47
CA VAL A 175 -12.43 -1.81 11.51
C VAL A 175 -11.47 -2.12 12.65
N PHE A 176 -10.18 -2.03 12.35
CA PHE A 176 -9.14 -2.04 13.36
C PHE A 176 -8.52 -0.65 13.40
N LYS A 177 -8.54 -0.01 14.57
CA LYS A 177 -7.84 1.24 14.82
C LYS A 177 -6.45 0.92 15.37
N MET A 178 -5.43 1.62 14.88
CA MET A 178 -4.06 1.48 15.39
C MET A 178 -4.00 1.76 16.90
N GLY A 179 -3.34 0.87 17.65
CA GLY A 179 -3.30 0.90 19.12
C GLY A 179 -4.52 0.29 19.83
N ALA A 180 -5.51 -0.21 19.08
CA ALA A 180 -6.60 -1.00 19.67
C ALA A 180 -6.18 -2.46 19.86
N SER A 181 -6.89 -3.17 20.74
CA SER A 181 -6.65 -4.60 21.00
C SER A 181 -7.52 -5.53 20.14
N LEU A 182 -8.64 -5.04 19.61
CA LEU A 182 -9.65 -5.85 18.93
C LEU A 182 -10.22 -5.14 17.70
N TRP A 183 -10.70 -5.94 16.76
CA TRP A 183 -11.51 -5.46 15.65
C TRP A 183 -12.90 -5.10 16.13
N ARG A 184 -13.41 -3.94 15.71
CA ARG A 184 -14.79 -3.51 15.95
C ARG A 184 -15.64 -3.77 14.71
N HIS A 185 -16.86 -4.25 14.91
CA HIS A 185 -17.85 -4.39 13.86
C HIS A 185 -18.42 -3.03 13.47
N ILE A 186 -18.65 -2.82 12.18
CA ILE A 186 -19.43 -1.69 11.69
C ILE A 186 -20.78 -2.23 11.27
N GLU A 187 -21.83 -1.73 11.90
CA GLU A 187 -23.20 -1.94 11.43
C GLU A 187 -23.42 -1.04 10.23
N VAL A 188 -23.69 -1.66 9.09
CA VAL A 188 -24.00 -0.95 7.86
C VAL A 188 -25.40 -1.35 7.47
N ASP A 189 -26.32 -0.39 7.45
CA ASP A 189 -27.62 -0.62 6.84
C ASP A 189 -27.41 -0.71 5.33
N LEU A 190 -27.57 -1.90 4.78
CA LEU A 190 -27.41 -2.14 3.35
C LEU A 190 -28.47 -1.38 2.53
N ASN A 191 -29.60 -0.99 3.13
CA ASN A 191 -30.63 -0.20 2.47
C ASN A 191 -30.20 1.27 2.27
N ASP A 192 -29.29 1.77 3.10
CA ASP A 192 -28.73 3.13 2.98
C ASP A 192 -27.61 3.21 1.93
N ILE A 193 -27.15 2.06 1.44
CA ILE A 193 -26.08 1.98 0.46
C ILE A 193 -26.64 2.10 -0.96
N SER A 194 -26.21 3.14 -1.67
CA SER A 194 -26.65 3.44 -3.05
C SER A 194 -26.02 2.56 -4.14
N PHE A 195 -25.48 1.39 -3.79
CA PHE A 195 -24.88 0.43 -4.74
C PHE A 195 -25.25 -1.00 -4.35
N ASP A 196 -25.28 -1.90 -5.34
CA ASP A 196 -25.59 -3.32 -5.11
C ASP A 196 -24.51 -3.98 -4.25
N PRO A 197 -24.80 -4.32 -2.97
CA PRO A 197 -23.81 -4.89 -2.08
C PRO A 197 -23.33 -6.25 -2.56
N LEU A 198 -24.14 -7.03 -3.30
CA LEU A 198 -23.80 -8.38 -3.77
C LEU A 198 -22.57 -8.40 -4.71
N ASN A 199 -22.29 -7.25 -5.34
CA ASN A 199 -21.22 -7.03 -6.30
C ASN A 199 -20.05 -6.19 -5.73
N PHE A 200 -19.89 -6.15 -4.39
CA PHE A 200 -18.78 -5.44 -3.76
C PHE A 200 -17.42 -5.83 -4.39
N PRO A 201 -16.56 -4.86 -4.75
CA PRO A 201 -15.38 -5.10 -5.59
C PRO A 201 -14.17 -5.62 -4.79
N LEU A 202 -14.32 -6.79 -4.16
CA LEU A 202 -13.31 -7.42 -3.30
C LEU A 202 -11.99 -7.81 -4.01
N HIS A 203 -11.96 -7.74 -5.33
CA HIS A 203 -10.77 -8.04 -6.12
C HIS A 203 -10.03 -6.78 -6.59
N ARG A 204 -10.58 -5.59 -6.31
CA ARG A 204 -10.02 -4.32 -6.79
C ARG A 204 -9.15 -3.67 -5.72
N ARG A 205 -8.10 -3.00 -6.19
CA ARG A 205 -7.25 -2.14 -5.34
C ARG A 205 -8.06 -0.94 -4.86
N SER A 206 -7.94 -0.62 -3.57
CA SER A 206 -8.41 0.65 -3.02
C SER A 206 -7.27 1.66 -2.85
N VAL A 207 -7.63 2.93 -2.77
CA VAL A 207 -6.72 4.04 -2.47
C VAL A 207 -7.33 4.89 -1.37
N CYS A 208 -6.54 5.29 -0.38
CA CYS A 208 -6.99 6.24 0.63
C CYS A 208 -6.52 7.65 0.26
N VAL A 209 -7.45 8.59 0.17
CA VAL A 209 -7.22 10.00 -0.16
C VAL A 209 -8.11 10.85 0.75
N ASN A 210 -7.57 11.92 1.33
CA ASN A 210 -8.31 12.87 2.17
C ASN A 210 -9.18 12.21 3.25
N GLY A 211 -8.60 11.27 4.01
CA GLY A 211 -9.33 10.62 5.10
C GLY A 211 -10.31 9.53 4.69
N ALA A 212 -10.51 9.27 3.39
CA ALA A 212 -11.47 8.28 2.92
C ALA A 212 -10.82 7.24 2.00
N ILE A 213 -11.29 6.01 2.11
CA ILE A 213 -10.85 4.90 1.27
C ILE A 213 -11.82 4.78 0.09
N HIS A 214 -11.27 4.76 -1.12
CA HIS A 214 -11.99 4.75 -2.37
C HIS A 214 -11.71 3.46 -3.13
N TRP A 215 -12.72 2.91 -3.79
CA TRP A 215 -12.57 1.82 -4.76
C TRP A 215 -13.66 1.90 -5.82
N MET A 216 -13.34 1.44 -7.02
CA MET A 216 -14.35 1.37 -8.08
C MET A 216 -15.23 0.14 -7.87
N HIS A 217 -16.55 0.31 -7.99
CA HIS A 217 -17.52 -0.77 -7.92
C HIS A 217 -17.38 -1.75 -9.11
N GLY A 218 -17.84 -2.99 -8.91
CA GLY A 218 -17.76 -4.06 -9.90
C GLY A 218 -18.78 -3.93 -11.03
N THR A 219 -19.93 -3.31 -10.76
CA THR A 219 -21.05 -3.17 -11.70
C THR A 219 -21.58 -1.72 -11.70
N HIS A 220 -21.87 -1.15 -12.87
CA HIS A 220 -22.51 0.18 -13.05
C HIS A 220 -21.71 1.44 -12.65
N ASN A 221 -20.38 1.35 -12.52
CA ASN A 221 -19.51 2.54 -12.48
C ASN A 221 -19.65 3.51 -11.27
N PRO A 222 -20.13 3.20 -10.05
CA PRO A 222 -19.87 4.10 -8.93
C PRO A 222 -18.47 3.94 -8.34
N ILE A 223 -17.92 5.02 -7.79
CA ILE A 223 -16.83 4.95 -6.82
C ILE A 223 -17.47 4.79 -5.45
N VAL A 224 -17.18 3.67 -4.80
CA VAL A 224 -17.59 3.46 -3.41
C VAL A 224 -16.53 4.07 -2.51
N VAL A 225 -17.00 4.79 -1.51
CA VAL A 225 -16.18 5.53 -0.56
C VAL A 225 -16.53 5.09 0.84
N PHE A 226 -15.52 4.75 1.63
CA PHE A 226 -15.63 4.60 3.07
C PHE A 226 -14.87 5.72 3.75
N ASN A 227 -15.58 6.57 4.47
CA ASN A 227 -14.97 7.65 5.21
C ASN A 227 -14.42 7.12 6.54
N ASN A 228 -13.13 7.32 6.82
CA ASN A 228 -12.54 6.79 8.05
C ASN A 228 -12.99 7.54 9.30
N GLU A 229 -13.61 8.71 9.19
CA GLU A 229 -13.98 9.55 10.34
C GLU A 229 -15.32 9.15 10.93
N ASP A 230 -16.36 9.16 10.11
CA ASP A 230 -17.72 8.76 10.49
C ASP A 230 -17.99 7.26 10.27
N GLU A 231 -17.07 6.56 9.60
CA GLU A 231 -17.15 5.13 9.27
C GLU A 231 -18.39 4.76 8.45
N LYS A 232 -18.81 5.68 7.57
CA LYS A 232 -19.95 5.50 6.68
C LYS A 232 -19.51 5.25 5.25
N PHE A 233 -20.32 4.45 4.56
CA PHE A 233 -20.23 4.27 3.13
C PHE A 233 -21.01 5.36 2.42
N ARG A 234 -20.47 5.84 1.30
CA ARG A 234 -21.17 6.67 0.34
C ARG A 234 -20.73 6.31 -1.07
N VAL A 235 -21.46 6.83 -2.04
CA VAL A 235 -21.18 6.62 -3.45
C VAL A 235 -20.90 7.95 -4.13
N ILE A 236 -19.91 7.96 -5.01
CA ILE A 236 -19.69 9.03 -5.98
C ILE A 236 -20.04 8.46 -7.36
N PRO A 237 -21.03 9.03 -8.07
CA PRO A 237 -21.31 8.62 -9.44
C PRO A 237 -20.15 9.02 -10.34
N LEU A 238 -19.84 8.17 -11.32
CA LEU A 238 -18.89 8.55 -12.38
C LEU A 238 -19.55 9.50 -13.39
N PRO A 239 -18.76 10.30 -14.12
CA PRO A 239 -19.26 11.11 -15.23
C PRO A 239 -20.08 10.28 -16.23
N GLU A 240 -21.12 10.87 -16.82
CA GLU A 240 -22.07 10.17 -17.72
C GLU A 240 -21.39 9.55 -18.95
N ASP A 241 -20.27 10.12 -19.39
CA ASP A 241 -19.46 9.68 -20.52
C ASP A 241 -18.40 8.62 -20.17
N TYR A 242 -18.22 8.30 -18.88
CA TYR A 242 -17.23 7.32 -18.44
C TYR A 242 -17.83 5.91 -18.32
N THR A 243 -17.34 4.98 -19.15
CA THR A 243 -17.75 3.57 -19.10
C THR A 243 -16.60 2.65 -18.70
N CYS A 244 -16.67 1.92 -17.58
CA CYS A 244 -15.55 1.04 -17.20
C CYS A 244 -15.42 -0.22 -18.10
N PHE A 245 -16.50 -0.60 -18.81
CA PHE A 245 -16.54 -1.79 -19.67
C PHE A 245 -15.77 -1.65 -20.99
N THR A 246 -15.60 -0.43 -21.50
CA THR A 246 -14.80 -0.16 -22.72
C THR A 246 -13.31 -0.46 -22.54
N HIS A 247 -12.86 -0.62 -21.30
CA HIS A 247 -11.45 -0.83 -20.96
C HIS A 247 -11.04 -2.29 -20.77
N LEU A 248 -11.99 -3.26 -20.77
CA LEU A 248 -11.71 -4.72 -20.71
C LEU A 248 -10.68 -5.17 -19.66
N ILE A 249 -10.45 -4.40 -18.59
CA ILE A 249 -9.46 -4.74 -17.57
C ILE A 249 -10.03 -5.81 -16.65
N SER A 250 -9.69 -7.05 -16.97
CA SER A 250 -9.78 -8.21 -16.10
C SER A 250 -8.53 -8.25 -15.20
N TYR A 251 -8.70 -8.49 -13.89
CA TYR A 251 -7.65 -8.72 -12.86
C TYR A 251 -6.95 -7.48 -12.23
N PRO A 252 -6.35 -7.57 -11.01
CA PRO A 252 -6.52 -6.66 -9.85
C PRO A 252 -5.82 -5.29 -9.93
N VAL A 253 -5.47 -4.83 -11.13
CA VAL A 253 -4.89 -3.51 -11.35
C VAL A 253 -6.03 -2.49 -11.25
N GLY A 254 -6.05 -1.71 -10.17
CA GLY A 254 -7.11 -0.72 -9.95
C GLY A 254 -7.01 0.45 -10.92
N ASN A 255 -8.16 0.93 -11.39
CA ASN A 255 -8.27 2.11 -12.28
C ASN A 255 -8.38 3.42 -11.49
N ILE A 256 -8.05 3.40 -10.20
CA ILE A 256 -8.01 4.59 -9.35
C ILE A 256 -6.62 4.76 -8.77
N VAL A 257 -6.20 6.01 -8.64
CA VAL A 257 -4.90 6.39 -8.09
C VAL A 257 -5.05 7.70 -7.31
N GLY A 258 -4.29 7.86 -6.23
CA GLY A 258 -4.27 9.10 -5.45
C GLY A 258 -3.10 9.97 -5.89
N VAL A 259 -3.37 11.17 -6.41
CA VAL A 259 -2.37 12.12 -6.92
C VAL A 259 -2.52 13.44 -6.19
N GLY A 260 -1.53 13.86 -5.39
CA GLY A 260 -1.53 15.19 -4.78
C GLY A 260 -2.78 15.52 -3.94
N GLY A 261 -3.37 14.52 -3.26
CA GLY A 261 -4.63 14.69 -2.52
C GLY A 261 -5.90 14.62 -3.37
N TYR A 262 -5.79 14.35 -4.66
CA TYR A 262 -6.92 14.12 -5.57
C TYR A 262 -7.05 12.64 -5.91
N LEU A 263 -8.29 12.23 -6.21
CA LEU A 263 -8.58 10.91 -6.76
C LEU A 263 -8.55 11.00 -8.28
N GLY A 264 -7.60 10.31 -8.91
CA GLY A 264 -7.49 10.17 -10.35
C GLY A 264 -8.12 8.86 -10.84
N LEU A 265 -8.77 8.91 -12.00
CA LEU A 265 -9.28 7.76 -12.73
C LEU A 265 -8.37 7.47 -13.90
N ILE A 266 -8.04 6.20 -14.10
CA ILE A 266 -7.14 5.76 -15.15
C ILE A 266 -7.96 5.15 -16.28
N GLU A 267 -7.88 5.79 -17.43
CA GLU A 267 -8.47 5.32 -18.67
C GLU A 267 -7.38 4.64 -19.52
N SER A 268 -7.37 3.30 -19.54
CA SER A 268 -6.41 2.56 -20.37
C SER A 268 -7.02 1.26 -20.86
N ARG A 269 -6.79 0.91 -22.13
CA ARG A 269 -7.15 -0.42 -22.68
C ARG A 269 -6.16 -1.52 -22.26
N TYR A 270 -5.05 -1.15 -21.64
CA TYR A 270 -4.02 -2.07 -21.17
C TYR A 270 -3.83 -1.97 -19.66
N ALA A 271 -3.71 -3.11 -18.98
CA ALA A 271 -3.42 -3.18 -17.56
C ALA A 271 -1.95 -2.79 -17.29
N VAL A 272 -1.67 -1.50 -17.20
CA VAL A 272 -0.38 -1.00 -16.72
C VAL A 272 -0.52 -0.73 -15.22
N PRO A 273 0.29 -1.35 -14.34
CA PRO A 273 0.29 -1.00 -12.94
C PRO A 273 0.79 0.45 -12.79
N PHE A 274 -0.11 1.34 -12.39
CA PHE A 274 0.24 2.70 -12.00
C PHE A 274 0.43 2.77 -10.48
N TYR A 275 1.49 3.46 -10.10
CA TYR A 275 1.72 3.88 -8.72
C TYR A 275 2.05 5.36 -8.73
N THR A 276 1.49 6.12 -7.80
CA THR A 276 1.97 7.47 -7.54
C THR A 276 3.18 7.43 -6.63
N ILE A 277 4.14 8.28 -6.94
CA ILE A 277 5.28 8.59 -6.09
C ILE A 277 4.97 9.97 -5.50
N HIS A 278 5.32 10.17 -4.23
CA HIS A 278 5.06 11.42 -3.52
C HIS A 278 5.76 12.66 -4.13
N THR A 279 6.55 12.49 -5.19
CA THR A 279 7.26 13.54 -5.94
C THR A 279 6.50 14.09 -7.15
N ASP A 280 5.18 13.94 -7.22
CA ASP A 280 4.38 14.27 -8.41
C ASP A 280 4.84 13.52 -9.68
N GLU A 281 5.42 12.33 -9.49
CA GLU A 281 5.78 11.41 -10.57
C GLU A 281 4.81 10.22 -10.60
N LEU A 282 4.34 9.84 -11.79
CA LEU A 282 3.67 8.58 -12.03
C LEU A 282 4.71 7.52 -12.35
N LEU A 283 4.65 6.40 -11.65
CA LEU A 283 5.47 5.24 -11.97
C LEU A 283 4.67 4.26 -12.82
N LEU A 284 5.22 3.96 -13.98
CA LEU A 284 4.73 2.94 -14.91
C LEU A 284 5.62 1.71 -14.80
N GLN A 285 5.04 0.60 -14.35
CA GLN A 285 5.73 -0.67 -14.33
C GLN A 285 5.49 -1.43 -15.64
N SER A 286 6.59 -1.79 -16.34
CA SER A 286 6.55 -2.78 -17.42
C SER A 286 6.08 -4.14 -16.86
N SER A 287 5.13 -4.79 -17.53
CA SER A 287 4.56 -6.08 -17.15
C SER A 287 5.54 -7.27 -17.24
N GLY A 288 6.78 -7.04 -17.69
CA GLY A 288 7.84 -8.06 -17.73
C GLY A 288 9.19 -7.50 -17.31
N LEU A 289 9.91 -8.25 -16.46
CA LEU A 289 11.37 -8.13 -16.35
C LEU A 289 11.97 -8.48 -17.72
N SER A 290 13.02 -7.75 -18.13
CA SER A 290 13.75 -8.12 -19.34
C SER A 290 14.38 -9.50 -19.12
N ARG A 291 14.02 -10.48 -19.96
CA ARG A 291 14.65 -11.83 -19.95
C ARG A 291 16.17 -11.77 -20.16
N GLN A 292 16.68 -10.67 -20.71
CA GLN A 292 18.10 -10.49 -21.01
C GLN A 292 18.93 -10.11 -19.77
N ASN A 293 18.32 -9.59 -18.70
CA ASN A 293 19.04 -9.25 -17.47
C ASN A 293 18.12 -9.32 -16.22
N PRO A 294 17.95 -10.52 -15.62
CA PRO A 294 17.01 -10.74 -14.52
C PRO A 294 17.39 -10.01 -13.21
N ALA A 295 18.65 -9.56 -13.08
CA ALA A 295 19.13 -8.79 -11.93
C ALA A 295 18.70 -7.32 -11.95
N CYS A 296 18.14 -6.86 -13.08
CA CYS A 296 17.78 -5.46 -13.29
C CYS A 296 16.29 -5.33 -13.62
N MET A 297 15.54 -4.62 -12.76
CA MET A 297 14.17 -4.22 -13.07
C MET A 297 14.18 -2.80 -13.64
N LYS A 298 13.44 -2.55 -14.73
CA LYS A 298 13.31 -1.21 -15.31
C LYS A 298 11.99 -0.59 -14.91
N VAL A 299 12.03 0.64 -14.41
CA VAL A 299 10.84 1.45 -14.14
C VAL A 299 10.87 2.72 -14.97
N ILE A 300 9.69 3.17 -15.40
CA ILE A 300 9.51 4.42 -16.12
C ILE A 300 8.80 5.38 -15.18
N LEU A 301 9.36 6.57 -15.03
CA LEU A 301 8.84 7.66 -14.21
C LEU A 301 8.39 8.78 -15.14
N TYR A 302 7.13 9.19 -15.02
CA TYR A 302 6.57 10.33 -15.70
C TYR A 302 6.39 11.48 -14.71
N ASN A 303 7.07 12.59 -14.94
CA ASN A 303 6.93 13.78 -14.12
C ASN A 303 5.78 14.64 -14.65
N MET A 304 4.76 14.84 -13.83
CA MET A 304 3.54 15.55 -14.23
C MET A 304 3.74 17.06 -14.35
N LYS A 305 4.76 17.65 -13.72
CA LYS A 305 4.99 19.11 -13.72
C LYS A 305 5.67 19.60 -14.98
N ASN A 306 6.65 18.84 -15.47
CA ASN A 306 7.45 19.20 -16.63
C ASN A 306 7.21 18.28 -17.83
N GLU A 307 6.20 17.40 -17.73
CA GLU A 307 5.76 16.47 -18.77
C GLU A 307 6.89 15.60 -19.34
N SER A 308 7.85 15.20 -18.50
CA SER A 308 9.02 14.43 -18.94
C SER A 308 8.98 12.97 -18.49
N LEU A 309 9.58 12.11 -19.30
CA LEU A 309 9.79 10.68 -18.99
C LEU A 309 11.26 10.44 -18.67
N ARG A 310 11.51 9.74 -17.57
CA ARG A 310 12.84 9.20 -17.24
C ARG A 310 12.78 7.72 -16.93
N ARG A 311 13.84 7.01 -17.29
CA ARG A 311 14.01 5.58 -16.99
C ARG A 311 14.94 5.43 -15.80
N SER A 312 14.62 4.51 -14.90
CA SER A 312 15.50 4.12 -13.82
C SER A 312 15.71 2.60 -13.83
N ASP A 313 16.97 2.21 -13.74
CA ASP A 313 17.37 0.81 -13.60
C ASP A 313 17.47 0.49 -12.10
N ILE A 314 16.73 -0.52 -11.66
CA ILE A 314 16.72 -1.03 -10.30
C ILE A 314 17.68 -2.21 -10.24
N VAL A 315 18.72 -2.08 -9.42
CA VAL A 315 19.71 -3.14 -9.21
C VAL A 315 19.42 -3.84 -7.89
N PHE A 316 19.21 -5.16 -7.94
CA PHE A 316 19.10 -5.99 -6.75
C PHE A 316 20.49 -6.45 -6.28
N PRO A 317 20.69 -6.69 -4.98
CA PRO A 317 21.96 -7.23 -4.48
C PRO A 317 22.31 -8.56 -5.15
N ASP A 318 23.61 -8.83 -5.39
CA ASP A 318 24.09 -9.96 -6.20
C ASP A 318 23.53 -11.33 -5.77
N LYS A 319 23.31 -11.53 -4.47
CA LYS A 319 22.67 -12.76 -3.95
C LYS A 319 21.26 -13.04 -4.51
N TRP A 320 20.59 -12.02 -5.05
CA TRP A 320 19.28 -12.11 -5.70
C TRP A 320 19.36 -12.16 -7.23
N ALA A 321 20.52 -11.85 -7.83
CA ALA A 321 20.72 -11.85 -9.27
C ALA A 321 20.61 -13.25 -9.91
N TYR A 322 20.88 -14.29 -9.12
CA TYR A 322 20.89 -15.69 -9.57
C TYR A 322 19.53 -16.40 -9.43
N LEU A 323 18.50 -15.73 -8.90
CA LEU A 323 17.19 -16.35 -8.70
C LEU A 323 16.36 -16.30 -9.98
N THR A 324 16.68 -17.21 -10.90
CA THR A 324 16.01 -17.36 -12.21
C THR A 324 14.50 -17.64 -12.12
N ARG A 325 13.98 -18.01 -10.94
CA ARG A 325 12.55 -18.31 -10.69
C ARG A 325 11.80 -17.26 -9.88
N THR A 326 12.46 -16.15 -9.52
CA THR A 326 11.84 -15.12 -8.69
C THR A 326 11.05 -14.12 -9.52
N ARG A 327 9.81 -13.85 -9.12
CA ARG A 327 8.99 -12.77 -9.69
C ARG A 327 9.12 -11.53 -8.83
N PHE A 328 9.72 -10.48 -9.40
CA PHE A 328 9.75 -9.16 -8.78
C PHE A 328 8.47 -8.39 -9.11
N LYS A 329 7.93 -7.69 -8.11
CA LYS A 329 6.74 -6.86 -8.23
C LYS A 329 6.92 -5.59 -7.42
N LEU A 330 6.60 -4.44 -8.00
CA LEU A 330 6.43 -3.22 -7.22
C LEU A 330 5.09 -3.27 -6.50
N LEU A 331 5.09 -3.00 -5.21
CA LEU A 331 3.88 -2.97 -4.40
C LEU A 331 3.30 -1.56 -4.27
N THR A 332 4.15 -0.56 -4.02
CA THR A 332 3.78 0.84 -3.78
C THR A 332 5.03 1.70 -3.58
N SER A 333 4.88 3.02 -3.45
CA SER A 333 5.89 3.94 -2.94
C SER A 333 5.60 4.32 -1.47
N TYR A 334 6.58 4.92 -0.78
CA TYR A 334 6.44 5.53 0.55
C TYR A 334 7.47 6.66 0.76
N GLU A 335 7.15 7.67 1.57
CA GLU A 335 8.12 8.66 2.08
C GLU A 335 8.83 8.14 3.32
N GLU A 336 10.11 8.48 3.50
CA GLU A 336 10.77 8.29 4.79
C GLU A 336 10.12 9.17 5.86
N SER A 337 9.31 8.56 6.72
CA SER A 337 8.78 9.16 7.93
C SER A 337 9.07 8.23 9.11
N ILE A 338 9.47 8.81 10.24
CA ILE A 338 9.63 8.04 11.46
C ILE A 338 8.30 8.08 12.22
N GLU A 339 7.38 7.22 11.82
CA GLU A 339 6.15 6.99 12.57
C GLU A 339 6.36 5.88 13.60
N PRO A 340 6.26 6.16 14.91
CA PRO A 340 6.38 5.13 15.93
C PRO A 340 5.17 4.17 15.84
N LEU A 341 5.45 2.86 15.81
CA LEU A 341 4.40 1.87 15.98
C LEU A 341 4.04 1.80 17.47
N ILE A 342 2.93 2.44 17.83
CA ILE A 342 2.36 2.33 19.18
C ILE A 342 1.82 0.90 19.32
N ARG A 343 2.35 0.14 20.27
CA ARG A 343 1.98 -1.24 20.57
C ARG A 343 0.85 -1.33 21.58
#